data_AF-A0AAW7DI80-F1
#
_entry.id   AF-A0AAW7DI80-F1
#
_cell.length_a   1.000
_cell.length_b   1.000
_cell.length_c   1.000
_cell.angle_alpha   90.00
_cell.angle_beta   90.00
_cell.angle_gamma   90.00
#
_symmetry.space_group_name_H-M   'P 1'
#
loop_
_entity.id
_entity.type
_entity.pdbx_description
1 polymer ?
#
loop_
_entity_poly.entity_id
_entity_poly.type
_entity_poly.pdbx_seq_one_letter_code
_entity_poly.pdbx_strand_id
1 'polypeptide(L)'
;MTKEKQFINKIASYEIGSIPNVVVFEELIKEARQLQSKSSIHPEATDVLDYLNKLAKRRFSARRSNLIYINARLQEGITAQQLKQVIELKVFQWANDYTMKAHLNPETLFRPSKIEKYLQEVEDIEKNPQKFKQHVERNHQEEKRQRDRDFNPLAD
;
A
#
# COMPACT_ATOMS: atom_id res chain seq x y z
N MET A 1 20.97 18.00 -7.67
CA MET A 1 20.22 18.00 -8.96
C MET A 1 19.37 16.74 -9.03
N THR A 2 18.17 16.80 -9.62
CA THR A 2 17.33 15.61 -9.84
C THR A 2 17.96 14.68 -10.88
N LYS A 3 17.65 13.38 -10.87
CA LYS A 3 18.15 12.42 -11.86
C LYS A 3 17.78 12.81 -13.29
N GLU A 4 16.58 13.36 -13.49
CA GLU A 4 16.15 13.92 -14.78
C GLU A 4 17.05 15.08 -15.23
N LYS A 5 17.39 16.00 -14.31
CA LYS A 5 18.26 17.14 -14.62
C LYS A 5 19.70 16.70 -14.92
N GLN A 6 20.19 15.63 -14.26
CA GLN A 6 21.48 15.02 -14.57
C GLN A 6 21.49 14.37 -15.95
N PHE A 7 20.42 13.64 -16.30
CA PHE A 7 20.28 13.02 -17.62
C PHE A 7 20.18 14.05 -18.75
N ILE A 8 19.40 15.12 -18.56
CA ILE A 8 19.31 16.22 -19.53
C ILE A 8 20.68 16.87 -19.76
N ASN A 9 21.43 17.16 -18.70
CA ASN A 9 22.78 17.72 -18.83
C ASN A 9 23.73 16.76 -19.55
N LYS A 10 23.62 15.45 -19.31
CA LYS A 10 24.40 14.41 -20.00
C LYS A 10 24.06 14.33 -21.49
N ILE A 11 22.78 14.44 -21.87
CA ILE A 11 22.39 14.51 -23.29
C ILE A 11 22.89 15.80 -23.94
N ALA A 12 22.80 16.93 -23.23
CA ALA A 12 23.21 18.23 -23.73
C ALA A 12 24.73 18.38 -23.92
N SER A 13 25.55 17.48 -23.36
CA SER A 13 27.00 17.50 -23.57
C SER A 13 27.45 16.87 -24.90
N TYR A 14 26.56 16.18 -25.62
CA TYR A 14 26.90 15.63 -26.94
C TYR A 14 26.70 16.69 -28.03
N GLU A 15 27.67 16.77 -28.95
CA GLU A 15 27.59 17.68 -30.10
C GLU A 15 26.50 17.25 -31.09
N ILE A 16 25.77 18.22 -31.64
CA ILE A 16 24.73 17.97 -32.63
C ILE A 16 25.36 17.33 -33.87
N GLY A 17 24.90 16.12 -34.23
CA GLY A 17 25.43 15.33 -35.36
C GLY A 17 26.55 14.35 -34.98
N SER A 18 27.06 14.40 -33.75
CA SER A 18 27.97 13.40 -33.20
C SER A 18 27.15 12.36 -32.42
N ILE A 19 26.94 11.20 -33.04
CA ILE A 19 26.22 10.10 -32.39
C ILE A 19 27.23 9.38 -31.47
N PRO A 20 26.97 9.25 -30.15
CA PRO A 20 27.79 8.43 -29.27
C PRO A 20 27.85 7.00 -29.80
N ASN A 21 28.95 6.29 -29.51
CA ASN A 21 29.07 4.90 -29.94
C ASN A 21 27.89 4.04 -29.42
N VAL A 22 27.69 2.88 -30.05
CA VAL A 22 26.54 2.01 -29.78
C VAL A 22 26.41 1.64 -28.30
N VAL A 23 27.52 1.38 -27.61
CA VAL A 23 27.53 1.04 -26.18
C VAL A 23 27.01 2.19 -25.32
N VAL A 24 27.49 3.41 -25.57
CA VAL A 24 27.03 4.61 -24.85
C VAL A 24 25.57 4.92 -25.18
N PHE A 25 25.15 4.73 -26.43
CA PHE A 25 23.77 4.92 -26.84
C PHE A 25 22.81 3.92 -26.15
N GLU A 26 23.19 2.65 -26.04
CA GLU A 26 22.44 1.64 -25.30
C GLU A 26 22.28 2.00 -23.81
N GLU A 27 23.34 2.49 -23.18
CA GLU A 27 23.29 2.96 -21.79
C GLU A 27 22.33 4.15 -21.62
N LEU A 28 22.37 5.12 -22.54
CA LEU A 28 21.46 6.28 -22.54
C LEU A 28 20.00 5.84 -22.70
N ILE A 29 19.72 4.88 -23.60
CA ILE A 29 18.37 4.31 -23.76
C ILE A 29 17.91 3.63 -22.47
N LYS A 30 18.79 2.83 -21.84
CA LYS A 30 18.46 2.14 -20.58
C LYS A 30 18.16 3.14 -19.46
N GLU A 31 18.95 4.20 -19.35
CA GLU A 31 18.77 5.27 -18.37
C GLU A 31 17.46 6.05 -18.63
N ALA A 32 17.16 6.40 -19.88
CA ALA A 32 15.91 7.05 -20.28
C ALA A 32 14.67 6.21 -19.93
N ARG A 33 14.70 4.90 -20.23
CA ARG A 33 13.62 3.96 -19.89
C ARG A 33 13.39 3.86 -18.39
N GLN A 34 14.45 3.88 -17.58
CA GLN A 34 14.35 3.88 -16.12
C GLN A 34 13.79 5.19 -15.55
N LEU A 35 14.05 6.32 -16.22
CA LEU A 35 13.44 7.60 -15.85
C LEU A 35 11.95 7.64 -16.23
N GLN A 36 11.59 7.09 -17.39
CA GLN A 36 10.20 6.99 -17.84
C GLN A 36 9.35 6.04 -16.99
N SER A 37 9.89 4.90 -16.54
CA SER A 37 9.15 3.94 -15.71
C SER A 37 8.84 4.47 -14.30
N LYS A 38 9.48 5.57 -13.89
CA LYS A 38 9.44 6.07 -12.51
C LYS A 38 8.38 7.12 -12.21
N SER A 39 7.48 7.46 -13.13
CA SER A 39 6.63 8.65 -12.94
C SER A 39 5.16 8.60 -13.33
N SER A 40 4.63 7.52 -13.90
CA SER A 40 3.17 7.43 -14.07
C SER A 40 2.51 6.96 -12.77
N ILE A 41 1.63 7.82 -12.23
CA ILE A 41 0.65 7.39 -11.23
C ILE A 41 -0.34 6.47 -11.95
N HIS A 42 -0.51 5.26 -11.44
CA HIS A 42 -1.47 4.29 -11.94
C HIS A 42 -2.87 4.91 -11.89
N PRO A 43 -3.69 4.80 -12.96
CA PRO A 43 -5.01 5.43 -13.02
C PRO A 43 -5.91 5.12 -11.81
N GLU A 44 -5.80 3.90 -11.30
CA GLU A 44 -6.60 3.40 -10.17
C GLU A 44 -6.04 3.79 -8.78
N ALA A 45 -4.84 4.38 -8.69
CA ALA A 45 -4.21 4.65 -7.39
C ALA A 45 -5.02 5.62 -6.52
N THR A 46 -5.63 6.64 -7.15
CA THR A 46 -6.49 7.60 -6.47
C THR A 46 -7.78 6.95 -5.96
N ASP A 47 -8.39 6.07 -6.76
CA ASP A 47 -9.60 5.35 -6.37
C ASP A 47 -9.38 4.43 -5.16
N VAL A 48 -8.25 3.71 -5.12
CA VAL A 48 -7.87 2.93 -3.93
C VAL A 48 -7.64 3.82 -2.71
N LEU A 49 -7.01 4.99 -2.87
CA LEU A 49 -6.79 5.94 -1.77
C LEU A 49 -8.11 6.50 -1.23
N ASP A 50 -9.03 6.85 -2.11
CA ASP A 50 -10.36 7.36 -1.76
C ASP A 50 -11.18 6.29 -1.04
N TYR A 51 -11.05 5.04 -1.47
CA TYR A 51 -11.67 3.90 -0.79
C TYR A 51 -11.15 3.73 0.65
N LEU A 52 -9.83 3.81 0.85
CA LEU A 52 -9.23 3.81 2.18
C LEU A 52 -9.75 4.97 3.03
N ASN A 53 -9.78 6.18 2.48
CA ASN A 53 -10.31 7.36 3.19
C ASN A 53 -11.74 7.15 3.65
N LYS A 54 -12.60 6.62 2.76
CA LYS A 54 -14.01 6.35 3.05
C LYS A 54 -14.17 5.33 4.19
N LEU A 55 -13.52 4.17 4.10
CA LEU A 55 -13.69 3.10 5.09
C LEU A 55 -13.01 3.40 6.43
N ALA A 56 -11.78 3.92 6.40
CA ALA A 56 -11.02 4.24 7.61
C ALA A 56 -11.41 5.58 8.25
N LYS A 57 -12.38 6.32 7.67
CA LYS A 57 -12.78 7.68 8.07
C LYS A 57 -11.58 8.63 8.15
N ARG A 58 -10.73 8.60 7.12
CA ARG A 58 -9.51 9.42 6.98
C ARG A 58 -9.64 10.41 5.82
N ARG A 59 -8.64 11.29 5.67
CA ARG A 59 -8.58 12.36 4.66
C ARG A 59 -7.18 12.51 4.07
N PHE A 60 -6.55 11.40 3.68
CA PHE A 60 -5.27 11.42 2.98
C PHE A 60 -5.45 12.05 1.60
N SER A 61 -4.69 13.10 1.30
CA SER A 61 -4.69 13.72 -0.03
C SER A 61 -3.99 12.83 -1.05
N ALA A 62 -4.40 12.89 -2.33
CA ALA A 62 -3.77 12.25 -3.49
C ALA A 62 -2.39 12.86 -3.85
N ARG A 63 -1.51 13.02 -2.86
CA ARG A 63 -0.12 13.45 -3.01
C ARG A 63 0.75 12.24 -3.27
N ARG A 64 1.89 12.48 -3.93
CA ARG A 64 2.89 11.44 -4.26
C ARG A 64 3.29 10.59 -3.05
N SER A 65 3.44 11.18 -1.86
CA SER A 65 3.81 10.46 -0.64
C SER A 65 2.80 9.40 -0.20
N ASN A 66 1.51 9.57 -0.50
CA ASN A 66 0.48 8.60 -0.18
C ASN A 66 0.30 7.60 -1.32
N LEU A 67 0.31 8.10 -2.56
CA LEU A 67 0.08 7.28 -3.75
C LEU A 67 1.26 6.37 -4.08
N ILE A 68 2.49 6.69 -3.67
CA ILE A 68 3.68 5.87 -3.98
C ILE A 68 3.54 4.42 -3.52
N TYR A 69 2.93 4.18 -2.35
CA TYR A 69 2.74 2.84 -1.82
C TYR A 69 1.71 2.05 -2.62
N ILE A 70 0.58 2.68 -2.95
CA ILE A 70 -0.48 2.08 -3.78
C ILE A 70 0.04 1.80 -5.19
N ASN A 71 0.70 2.80 -5.79
CA ASN A 71 1.25 2.73 -7.13
C ASN A 71 2.25 1.59 -7.28
N ALA A 72 3.15 1.43 -6.30
CA ALA A 72 4.13 0.36 -6.32
C ALA A 72 3.47 -1.03 -6.38
N ARG A 73 2.39 -1.24 -5.62
CA ARG A 73 1.64 -2.51 -5.62
C ARG A 73 0.91 -2.76 -6.94
N LEU A 74 0.29 -1.72 -7.50
CA LEU A 74 -0.38 -1.79 -8.81
C LEU A 74 0.63 -2.12 -9.92
N GLN A 75 1.82 -1.51 -9.89
CA GLN A 75 2.90 -1.80 -10.85
C GLN A 75 3.50 -3.20 -10.69
N GLU A 76 3.40 -3.81 -9.50
CA GLU A 76 3.79 -5.20 -9.25
C GLU A 76 2.72 -6.22 -9.72
N GLY A 77 1.58 -5.74 -10.23
CA GLY A 77 0.50 -6.58 -10.75
C GLY A 77 -0.59 -6.91 -9.73
N ILE A 78 -0.54 -6.35 -8.51
CA ILE A 78 -1.62 -6.49 -7.53
C ILE A 78 -2.78 -5.61 -7.98
N THR A 79 -3.98 -6.18 -8.09
CA THR A 79 -5.14 -5.46 -8.61
C THR A 79 -5.68 -4.44 -7.61
N ALA A 80 -6.33 -3.37 -8.10
CA ALA A 80 -7.01 -2.40 -7.24
C ALA A 80 -8.07 -3.07 -6.34
N GLN A 81 -8.76 -4.10 -6.84
CA GLN A 81 -9.73 -4.88 -6.07
C GLN A 81 -9.08 -5.60 -4.88
N GLN A 82 -7.95 -6.27 -5.09
CA GLN A 82 -7.20 -6.92 -4.00
C GLN A 82 -6.74 -5.91 -2.94
N LEU A 83 -6.28 -4.73 -3.36
CA LEU A 83 -5.92 -3.67 -2.41
C LEU A 83 -7.13 -3.18 -1.60
N LYS A 84 -8.31 -3.08 -2.22
CA LYS A 84 -9.57 -2.74 -1.54
C LYS A 84 -10.00 -3.80 -0.54
N GLN A 85 -9.84 -5.09 -0.86
CA GLN A 85 -10.11 -6.18 0.09
C GLN A 85 -9.18 -6.14 1.31
N VAL A 86 -7.89 -5.81 1.10
CA VAL A 86 -6.96 -5.59 2.22
C VAL A 86 -7.40 -4.41 3.09
N ILE A 87 -7.88 -3.31 2.49
CA ILE A 87 -8.44 -2.17 3.23
C ILE A 87 -9.63 -2.63 4.09
N GLU A 88 -10.62 -3.32 3.49
CA GLU A 88 -11.80 -3.81 4.20
C GLU A 88 -11.43 -4.67 5.40
N LEU A 89 -10.55 -5.66 5.18
CA LEU A 89 -10.09 -6.56 6.22
C LEU A 89 -9.42 -5.81 7.37
N LYS A 90 -8.48 -4.90 7.07
CA LYS A 90 -7.73 -4.20 8.12
C LYS A 90 -8.56 -3.13 8.83
N VAL A 91 -9.47 -2.46 8.12
CA VAL A 91 -10.43 -1.56 8.76
C VAL A 91 -11.32 -2.34 9.72
N PHE A 92 -11.83 -3.51 9.31
CA PHE A 92 -12.63 -4.37 10.18
C PHE A 92 -11.85 -4.79 11.44
N GLN A 93 -10.60 -5.20 11.28
CA GLN A 93 -9.76 -5.65 12.41
C GLN A 93 -9.33 -4.51 13.34
N TRP A 94 -9.05 -3.31 12.81
CA TRP A 94 -8.30 -2.28 13.57
C TRP A 94 -9.06 -1.00 13.85
N ALA A 95 -10.22 -0.74 13.22
CA ALA A 95 -10.90 0.55 13.37
C ALA A 95 -11.33 0.87 14.81
N ASN A 96 -11.65 -0.17 15.60
CA ASN A 96 -12.09 -0.03 17.00
C ASN A 96 -10.94 -0.15 18.02
N ASP A 97 -9.74 -0.52 17.58
CA ASP A 97 -8.55 -0.61 18.42
C ASP A 97 -7.82 0.74 18.40
N TYR A 98 -7.68 1.37 19.58
CA TYR A 98 -7.07 2.69 19.71
C TYR A 98 -5.61 2.74 19.22
N THR A 99 -4.87 1.66 19.45
CA THR A 99 -3.46 1.53 19.05
C THR A 99 -3.37 1.21 17.57
N MET A 100 -4.19 0.25 17.11
CA MET A 100 -4.06 -0.27 15.75
C MET A 100 -4.68 0.64 14.69
N LYS A 101 -5.71 1.44 15.01
CA LYS A 101 -6.35 2.35 14.05
C LYS A 101 -5.37 3.37 13.43
N ALA A 102 -4.28 3.70 14.11
CA ALA A 102 -3.25 4.62 13.60
C ALA A 102 -2.52 4.04 12.37
N HIS A 103 -2.51 2.72 12.23
CA HIS A 103 -1.87 1.98 11.14
C HIS A 103 -2.77 1.84 9.89
N LEU A 104 -3.99 2.37 9.91
CA LEU A 104 -4.87 2.45 8.72
C LEU A 104 -4.44 3.60 7.80
N ASN A 105 -3.26 3.46 7.17
CA ASN A 105 -2.68 4.42 6.24
C ASN A 105 -2.00 3.70 5.05
N PRO A 106 -1.78 4.37 3.90
CA PRO A 106 -1.21 3.74 2.70
C PRO A 106 0.15 3.09 2.93
N GLU A 107 1.04 3.74 3.69
CA GLU A 107 2.37 3.22 3.97
C GLU A 107 2.30 1.86 4.67
N THR A 108 1.48 1.74 5.70
CA THR A 108 1.45 0.56 6.55
C THR A 108 0.72 -0.59 5.86
N LEU A 109 -0.44 -0.30 5.26
CA LEU A 109 -1.26 -1.31 4.59
C LEU A 109 -0.56 -1.89 3.36
N PHE A 110 0.14 -1.03 2.60
CA PHE A 110 0.74 -1.42 1.33
C PHE A 110 2.26 -1.47 1.43
N ARG A 111 2.85 -1.69 2.62
CA ARG A 111 4.29 -1.93 2.75
C ARG A 111 4.66 -3.26 2.09
N PRO A 112 5.80 -3.36 1.37
CA PRO A 112 6.21 -4.61 0.71
C PRO A 112 6.29 -5.81 1.68
N SER A 113 6.75 -5.57 2.92
CA SER A 113 6.88 -6.62 3.94
C SER A 113 5.56 -7.04 4.61
N LYS A 114 4.42 -6.44 4.24
CA LYS A 114 3.11 -6.69 4.85
C LYS A 114 2.05 -7.09 3.85
N ILE A 115 2.09 -6.53 2.65
CA ILE A 115 1.03 -6.70 1.66
C ILE A 115 0.75 -8.16 1.33
N GLU A 116 1.78 -8.97 1.13
CA GLU A 116 1.66 -10.40 0.82
C GLU A 116 0.92 -11.15 1.91
N LYS A 117 1.28 -10.87 3.18
CA LYS A 117 0.60 -11.46 4.34
C LYS A 117 -0.89 -11.07 4.35
N TYR A 118 -1.21 -9.82 4.06
CA TYR A 118 -2.59 -9.35 4.10
C TYR A 118 -3.43 -9.92 2.96
N LEU A 119 -2.85 -10.11 1.78
CA LEU A 119 -3.49 -10.84 0.68
C LEU A 119 -3.77 -12.30 1.05
N GLN A 120 -2.79 -12.98 1.65
CA GLN A 120 -2.99 -14.35 2.14
C GLN A 120 -4.09 -14.42 3.19
N GLU A 121 -4.16 -13.47 4.13
CA GLU A 121 -5.26 -13.41 5.10
C GLU A 121 -6.62 -13.26 4.41
N VAL A 122 -6.73 -12.44 3.36
CA VAL A 122 -7.97 -12.30 2.56
C VAL A 122 -8.33 -13.63 1.92
N GLU A 123 -7.39 -14.29 1.25
CA GLU A 123 -7.63 -15.59 0.61
C GLU A 123 -8.05 -16.68 1.61
N ASP A 124 -7.42 -16.71 2.79
CA ASP A 124 -7.75 -17.69 3.83
C ASP A 124 -9.19 -17.52 4.34
N ILE A 125 -9.67 -16.27 4.41
CA ILE A 125 -11.05 -15.94 4.77
C ILE A 125 -12.02 -16.38 3.68
N GLU A 126 -11.69 -16.12 2.41
CA GLU A 126 -12.50 -16.55 1.26
C GLU A 126 -12.63 -18.08 1.20
N LYS A 127 -11.54 -18.79 1.45
CA LYS A 127 -11.51 -20.27 1.48
C LYS A 127 -12.20 -20.85 2.71
N ASN A 128 -12.13 -20.18 3.87
CA ASN A 128 -12.62 -20.70 5.15
C ASN A 128 -13.42 -19.66 5.97
N PRO A 129 -14.56 -19.17 5.48
CA PRO A 129 -15.29 -18.07 6.12
C PRO A 129 -15.79 -18.42 7.53
N GLN A 130 -16.08 -19.69 7.81
CA GLN A 130 -16.52 -20.14 9.14
C GLN A 130 -15.42 -20.00 10.19
N LYS A 131 -14.17 -20.29 9.83
CA LYS A 131 -13.03 -20.17 10.75
C LYS A 131 -12.80 -18.70 11.13
N PHE A 132 -12.99 -17.79 10.17
CA PHE A 132 -12.92 -16.36 10.42
C PHE A 132 -14.04 -15.89 11.35
N LYS A 133 -15.29 -16.28 11.10
CA LYS A 133 -16.43 -15.96 11.98
C LYS A 133 -16.17 -16.39 13.42
N GLN A 134 -15.73 -17.63 13.62
CA GLN A 134 -15.38 -18.15 14.95
C GLN A 134 -14.24 -17.36 15.62
N HIS A 135 -13.23 -16.94 14.86
CA HIS A 135 -12.14 -16.12 15.39
C HIS A 135 -12.64 -14.75 15.87
N VAL A 136 -13.44 -14.08 15.06
CA VAL A 136 -14.05 -12.78 15.40
C VAL A 136 -14.97 -12.90 16.61
N GLU A 137 -15.80 -13.94 16.67
CA GLU A 137 -16.71 -14.19 17.80
C GLU A 137 -15.93 -14.42 19.10
N ARG A 138 -14.86 -15.21 19.05
CA ARG A 138 -13.99 -15.47 20.20
C ARG A 138 -13.35 -14.18 20.73
N ASN A 139 -12.78 -13.36 19.85
CA ASN A 139 -12.14 -12.10 20.27
C ASN A 139 -13.16 -11.16 20.95
N HIS A 140 -14.37 -11.01 20.39
CA HIS A 140 -15.42 -10.20 21.02
C HIS A 140 -15.84 -10.75 22.40
N GLN A 141 -15.91 -12.09 22.56
CA GLN A 141 -16.21 -12.71 23.85
C GLN A 141 -15.10 -12.47 24.88
N GLU A 142 -13.84 -12.56 24.47
CA GLU A 142 -12.68 -12.29 25.33
C GLU A 142 -12.62 -10.82 25.75
N GLU A 143 -12.87 -9.88 24.83
CA GLU A 143 -12.97 -8.45 25.15
C GLU A 143 -14.10 -8.15 26.14
N LYS A 144 -15.26 -8.83 25.99
CA LYS A 144 -16.36 -8.70 26.95
C LYS A 144 -15.94 -9.24 28.32
N ARG A 145 -15.36 -10.44 28.38
CA ARG A 145 -14.85 -11.06 29.62
C ARG A 145 -13.80 -10.19 30.30
N GLN A 146 -12.87 -9.61 29.53
CA GLN A 146 -11.85 -8.72 30.08
C GLN A 146 -12.47 -7.48 30.71
N ARG A 147 -13.42 -6.83 30.01
CA ARG A 147 -14.15 -5.68 30.56
C ARG A 147 -14.93 -6.03 31.82
N ASP A 148 -15.59 -7.19 31.84
CA ASP A 148 -16.33 -7.64 33.02
C ASP A 148 -15.39 -7.86 34.23
N ARG A 149 -14.18 -8.39 34.01
CA ARG A 149 -13.14 -8.51 35.05
C ARG A 149 -12.62 -7.16 35.53
N ASP A 150 -12.34 -6.24 34.61
CA ASP A 150 -11.83 -4.90 34.94
C ASP A 150 -12.88 -4.07 35.71
N PHE A 151 -14.17 -4.31 35.47
CA PHE A 151 -15.29 -3.62 36.14
C PHE A 151 -15.67 -4.23 37.50
N ASN A 152 -15.37 -5.51 37.76
CA ASN A 152 -15.57 -6.15 39.06
C ASN A 152 -14.31 -6.89 39.56
N PRO A 153 -13.30 -6.17 40.07
CA PRO A 153 -11.98 -6.73 40.41
C PRO A 153 -11.94 -7.61 41.68
N LEU A 154 -13.08 -7.83 42.36
CA LEU A 154 -13.18 -8.57 43.62
C LEU A 154 -14.05 -9.85 43.52
N ALA A 155 -14.23 -10.41 42.32
CA ALA A 155 -15.06 -11.59 42.10
C ALA A 155 -14.33 -12.95 42.22
N ASP A 156 -13.08 -12.98 42.68
CA ASP A 156 -12.34 -14.20 43.05
C ASP A 156 -12.12 -14.28 44.56
#